data_AF-A0AB34KVZ4-F1
#
_entry.id   AF-A0AB34KVZ4-F1
#
_cell.length_a   1.000
_cell.length_b   1.000
_cell.length_c   1.000
_cell.angle_alpha   90.00
_cell.angle_beta   90.00
_cell.angle_gamma   90.00
#
_symmetry.space_group_name_H-M   'P 1'
#
loop_
_entity.id
_entity.type
_entity.pdbx_description
1 polymer ?
#
loop_
_entity_poly.entity_id
_entity_poly.type
_entity_poly.pdbx_seq_one_letter_code
_entity_poly.pdbx_strand_id
1 'polypeptide(L)'
;MGNDGGSIPTRRELVKEAARNPTAAEIKESQSEQQAYQWSTDPISRQPLAAPVVSDATGKLYNKDTILEYLVEGARKEEAERETKGAVKSLKDVVEVKFETDADTKAWKCPVTGDKLGAGSKAVYIVPCGHAFSASAIKEVSGEKCLTCDAEYASNDIIPINSLVDTDIARLSLRAKTLQEKGLAHSLKKVSGSGKKRKKRDEQVVEAENGSKEATSKASTPAREEANGNGNGKINNSATASLTAKVMQQQEASKKRKMDNDNVKSLFSNRDQSASLGNSAGFMTRGFSMAGGKR
;
A
#
# COMPACT_ATOMS: atom_id res chain seq x y z
N MET A 1 4.71 -3.91 71.93
CA MET A 1 3.72 -4.08 70.84
C MET A 1 4.45 -3.72 69.55
N GLY A 2 5.16 -4.67 68.97
CA GLY A 2 6.18 -4.36 67.96
C GLY A 2 6.27 -5.43 66.88
N ASN A 3 6.48 -4.92 65.67
CA ASN A 3 6.87 -5.60 64.43
C ASN A 3 5.89 -6.62 63.85
N ASP A 4 4.87 -6.07 63.20
CA ASP A 4 4.36 -6.64 61.95
C ASP A 4 5.46 -6.49 60.88
N GLY A 5 6.46 -7.38 60.96
CA GLY A 5 7.54 -7.46 60.00
C GLY A 5 6.98 -8.01 58.70
N GLY A 6 6.71 -7.12 57.75
CA GLY A 6 6.28 -7.48 56.41
C GLY A 6 7.15 -8.61 55.86
N SER A 7 6.56 -9.80 55.76
CA SER A 7 7.22 -10.97 55.22
C SER A 7 7.55 -10.70 53.76
N ILE A 8 8.82 -10.42 53.48
CA ILE A 8 9.30 -10.26 52.12
C ILE A 8 9.14 -11.63 51.43
N PRO A 9 8.35 -11.72 50.34
CA PRO A 9 8.13 -12.97 49.63
C PRO A 9 9.46 -13.61 49.25
N THR A 10 9.63 -14.89 49.56
CA THR A 10 10.89 -15.57 49.23
C THR A 10 10.98 -15.76 47.73
N ARG A 11 12.19 -15.74 47.16
CA ARG A 11 12.42 -15.93 45.71
C ARG A 11 11.71 -17.17 45.13
N ARG A 12 11.53 -18.21 45.94
CA ARG A 12 10.85 -19.45 45.55
C ARG A 12 9.34 -19.28 45.36
N GLU A 13 8.72 -18.38 46.10
CA GLU A 13 7.29 -18.06 46.00
C GLU A 13 7.04 -17.18 44.79
N LEU A 14 7.84 -16.12 44.60
CA LEU A 14 7.80 -15.26 43.41
C LEU A 14 8.00 -16.04 42.10
N VAL A 15 8.90 -17.01 42.07
CA VAL A 15 9.14 -17.86 40.88
C VAL A 15 7.99 -18.83 40.62
N LYS A 16 7.32 -19.33 41.66
CA LYS A 16 6.14 -20.21 41.51
C LYS A 16 4.91 -19.45 41.04
N GLU A 17 4.72 -18.22 41.51
CA GLU A 17 3.66 -17.33 41.04
C GLU A 17 3.88 -16.91 39.59
N ALA A 18 5.11 -16.57 39.20
CA ALA A 18 5.45 -16.21 37.82
C ALA A 18 5.35 -17.39 36.82
N ALA A 19 5.53 -18.63 37.29
CA ALA A 19 5.40 -19.83 36.47
C ALA A 19 3.96 -20.40 36.44
N ARG A 20 3.02 -19.78 37.14
CA ARG A 20 1.61 -20.18 37.12
C ARG A 20 0.99 -19.73 35.81
N ASN A 21 0.36 -20.67 35.08
CA ASN A 21 -0.49 -20.30 33.96
C ASN A 21 -1.63 -19.42 34.47
N PRO A 22 -1.88 -18.25 33.87
CA PRO A 22 -2.90 -17.33 34.33
C PRO A 22 -4.26 -18.03 34.34
N THR A 23 -5.02 -17.78 35.40
CA THR A 23 -6.35 -18.36 35.57
C THR A 23 -7.26 -17.85 34.44
N ALA A 24 -8.25 -18.65 34.00
CA ALA A 24 -9.19 -18.20 32.95
C ALA A 24 -9.90 -16.86 33.29
N ALA A 25 -10.11 -16.59 34.59
CA ALA A 25 -10.61 -15.30 35.06
C ALA A 25 -9.64 -14.14 34.81
N GLU A 26 -8.36 -14.32 35.14
CA GLU A 26 -7.28 -13.34 34.92
C GLU A 26 -7.08 -13.06 33.42
N ILE A 27 -7.19 -14.09 32.57
CA ILE A 27 -7.14 -13.94 31.11
C ILE A 27 -8.33 -13.10 30.62
N LYS A 28 -9.53 -13.36 31.12
CA LYS A 28 -10.73 -12.60 30.72
C LYS A 28 -10.67 -11.15 31.19
N GLU A 29 -10.17 -10.91 32.39
CA GLU A 29 -10.00 -9.57 32.95
C GLU A 29 -8.98 -8.77 32.15
N SER A 30 -7.80 -9.33 31.90
CA SER A 30 -6.77 -8.68 31.06
C SER A 30 -7.26 -8.43 29.63
N GLN A 31 -8.06 -9.32 29.04
CA GLN A 31 -8.69 -9.07 27.74
C GLN A 31 -9.69 -7.92 27.79
N SER A 32 -10.51 -7.84 28.84
CA SER A 32 -11.47 -6.74 29.03
C SER A 32 -10.76 -5.41 29.20
N GLU A 33 -9.67 -5.36 29.96
CA GLU A 33 -8.83 -4.17 30.13
C GLU A 33 -8.17 -3.74 28.82
N GLN A 34 -7.60 -4.68 28.07
CA GLN A 34 -7.03 -4.39 26.75
C GLN A 34 -8.09 -3.85 25.79
N GLN A 35 -9.30 -4.40 25.83
CA GLN A 35 -10.39 -3.92 25.00
C GLN A 35 -10.81 -2.51 25.41
N ALA A 36 -10.98 -2.25 26.71
CA ALA A 36 -11.27 -0.91 27.23
C ALA A 36 -10.21 0.11 26.82
N TYR A 37 -8.94 -0.29 26.85
CA TYR A 37 -7.83 0.53 26.40
C TYR A 37 -7.91 0.85 24.90
N GLN A 38 -8.16 -0.15 24.05
CA GLN A 38 -8.29 0.02 22.59
C GLN A 38 -9.49 0.88 22.17
N TRP A 39 -10.53 0.94 23.01
CA TRP A 39 -11.72 1.78 22.79
C TRP A 39 -11.58 3.20 23.31
N SER A 40 -10.60 3.47 24.16
CA SER A 40 -10.41 4.78 24.80
C SER A 40 -9.13 5.49 24.37
N THR A 41 -8.12 4.75 23.90
CA THR A 41 -6.76 5.27 23.71
C THR A 41 -6.22 4.90 22.34
N ASP A 42 -5.61 5.87 21.67
CA ASP A 42 -4.90 5.67 20.42
C ASP A 42 -3.62 4.83 20.67
N PRO A 43 -3.44 3.70 19.98
CA PRO A 43 -2.27 2.84 20.16
C PRO A 43 -0.94 3.50 19.76
N ILE A 44 -0.95 4.52 18.88
CA ILE A 44 0.27 5.20 18.41
C ILE A 44 0.65 6.36 19.34
N SER A 45 -0.23 7.34 19.55
CA SER A 45 0.07 8.51 20.40
C SER A 45 -0.08 8.26 21.89
N ARG A 46 -0.77 7.19 22.30
CA ARG A 46 -1.19 6.96 23.70
C ARG A 46 -2.10 8.06 24.26
N GLN A 47 -2.70 8.87 23.38
CA GLN A 47 -3.68 9.89 23.74
C GLN A 47 -5.10 9.32 23.71
N PRO A 48 -6.05 9.93 24.43
CA PRO A 48 -7.45 9.52 24.34
C PRO A 48 -7.98 9.65 22.92
N LEU A 49 -8.85 8.72 22.51
CA LEU A 49 -9.50 8.76 21.21
C LEU A 49 -10.47 9.93 21.16
N ALA A 50 -10.29 10.81 20.16
CA ALA A 50 -11.12 11.98 19.94
C ALA A 50 -11.57 12.03 18.48
N ALA A 51 -12.82 12.44 18.26
CA ALA A 51 -13.32 12.64 16.90
C ALA A 51 -12.53 13.79 16.22
N PRO A 52 -12.06 13.62 14.98
CA PRO A 52 -12.33 12.49 14.06
C PRO A 52 -11.47 11.24 14.32
N VAL A 53 -12.14 10.09 14.46
CA VAL A 53 -11.51 8.77 14.65
C VAL A 53 -11.47 8.05 13.30
N VAL A 54 -10.37 7.34 13.04
CA VAL A 54 -10.15 6.61 11.80
C VAL A 54 -9.82 5.15 12.08
N SER A 55 -10.21 4.25 11.17
CA SER A 55 -9.96 2.81 11.29
C SER A 55 -9.29 2.21 10.07
N ASP A 56 -8.37 1.29 10.33
CA ASP A 56 -7.61 0.54 9.32
C ASP A 56 -8.35 -0.72 8.87
N ALA A 57 -7.71 -1.48 7.96
CA ALA A 57 -8.25 -2.75 7.46
C ALA A 57 -8.41 -3.84 8.53
N THR A 58 -7.73 -3.71 9.67
CA THR A 58 -7.83 -4.66 10.78
C THR A 58 -8.92 -4.29 11.79
N GLY A 59 -9.55 -3.13 11.64
CA GLY A 59 -10.61 -2.66 12.53
C GLY A 59 -10.07 -1.99 13.80
N LYS A 60 -8.78 -1.63 13.85
CA LYS A 60 -8.20 -0.82 14.91
C LYS A 60 -8.61 0.64 14.75
N LEU A 61 -8.73 1.34 15.87
CA LEU A 61 -9.06 2.77 15.91
C LEU A 61 -7.81 3.60 16.18
N TYR A 62 -7.73 4.75 15.52
CA TYR A 62 -6.66 5.73 15.66
C TYR A 62 -7.24 7.14 15.62
N ASN A 63 -6.54 8.11 16.19
CA ASN A 63 -6.87 9.52 15.93
C ASN A 63 -6.45 9.87 14.50
N LYS A 64 -7.25 10.70 13.82
CA LYS A 64 -6.92 11.14 12.46
C LYS A 64 -5.60 11.92 12.44
N ASP A 65 -5.38 12.74 13.46
CA ASP A 65 -4.20 13.59 13.59
C ASP A 65 -2.92 12.77 13.68
N THR A 66 -2.91 11.68 14.46
CA THR A 66 -1.75 10.79 14.55
C THR A 66 -1.42 10.08 13.25
N ILE A 67 -2.44 9.64 12.51
CA ILE A 67 -2.21 9.02 11.21
C ILE A 67 -1.67 10.05 10.20
N LEU A 68 -2.13 11.30 10.28
CA LEU A 68 -1.62 12.38 9.43
C LEU A 68 -0.16 12.73 9.78
N GLU A 69 0.16 12.91 11.06
CA GLU A 69 1.54 13.11 11.56
C GLU A 69 2.47 11.99 11.07
N TYR A 70 2.02 10.73 11.21
CA TYR A 70 2.78 9.57 10.75
C TYR A 70 3.00 9.58 9.23
N LEU A 71 1.96 9.86 8.44
CA LEU A 71 2.06 9.81 6.97
C LEU A 71 2.82 11.00 6.36
N VAL A 72 2.79 12.18 7.01
CA VAL A 72 3.40 13.41 6.52
C VAL A 72 4.82 13.59 7.06
N GLU A 73 4.97 13.53 8.39
CA GLU A 73 6.23 13.85 9.08
C GLU A 73 7.09 12.61 9.31
N GLY A 74 6.53 11.41 9.14
CA GLY A 74 7.18 10.17 9.57
C GLY A 74 7.34 10.10 11.08
N ALA A 75 6.55 10.88 11.83
CA ALA A 75 6.58 10.89 13.29
C ALA A 75 6.20 9.51 13.83
N ARG A 76 6.89 9.06 14.89
CA ARG A 76 6.64 7.77 15.57
C ARG A 76 6.64 6.56 14.61
N LYS A 77 7.48 6.59 13.57
CA LYS A 77 7.48 5.58 12.50
C LYS A 77 7.57 4.14 13.01
N GLU A 78 8.47 3.87 13.96
CA GLU A 78 8.64 2.52 14.51
C GLU A 78 7.41 2.04 15.28
N GLU A 79 6.78 2.93 16.06
CA GLU A 79 5.57 2.61 16.82
C GLU A 79 4.37 2.44 15.88
N ALA A 80 4.21 3.33 14.92
CA ALA A 80 3.15 3.25 13.92
C ALA A 80 3.29 1.98 13.07
N GLU A 81 4.49 1.61 12.65
CA GLU A 81 4.73 0.36 11.91
C GLU A 81 4.45 -0.88 12.75
N ARG A 82 4.82 -0.86 14.04
CA ARG A 82 4.51 -1.94 14.99
C ARG A 82 3.00 -2.11 15.20
N GLU A 83 2.28 -1.00 15.39
CA GLU A 83 0.85 -1.04 15.69
C GLU A 83 -0.01 -1.31 14.45
N THR A 84 0.31 -0.70 13.32
CA THR A 84 -0.42 -0.89 12.05
C THR A 84 0.00 -2.18 11.33
N LYS A 85 1.17 -2.75 11.64
CA LYS A 85 1.73 -3.94 10.97
C LYS A 85 1.78 -3.78 9.44
N GLY A 86 2.00 -2.56 8.96
CA GLY A 86 2.04 -2.22 7.54
C GLY A 86 0.68 -2.15 6.83
N ALA A 87 -0.43 -2.14 7.58
CA ALA A 87 -1.78 -1.98 7.04
C ALA A 87 -2.04 -0.57 6.49
N VAL A 88 -1.43 0.46 7.08
CA VAL A 88 -1.62 1.87 6.69
C VAL A 88 -0.40 2.36 5.92
N LYS A 89 -0.57 2.68 4.64
CA LYS A 89 0.48 3.27 3.78
C LYS A 89 0.07 4.61 3.20
N SER A 90 -1.23 4.85 3.11
CA SER A 90 -1.83 6.05 2.56
C SER A 90 -3.14 6.36 3.28
N LEU A 91 -3.64 7.58 3.14
CA LEU A 91 -4.96 7.98 3.66
C LEU A 91 -6.13 7.19 3.03
N LYS A 92 -5.89 6.44 1.94
CA LYS A 92 -6.91 5.57 1.35
C LYS A 92 -7.04 4.24 2.10
N ASP A 93 -6.02 3.86 2.87
CA ASP A 93 -6.01 2.61 3.63
C ASP A 93 -6.74 2.73 4.97
N VAL A 94 -7.27 3.92 5.26
CA VAL A 94 -7.99 4.24 6.49
C VAL A 94 -9.36 4.83 6.14
N VAL A 95 -10.36 4.54 6.97
CA VAL A 95 -11.73 5.05 6.83
C VAL A 95 -12.09 5.80 8.10
N GLU A 96 -12.68 7.00 7.95
CA GLU A 96 -13.16 7.77 9.09
C GLU A 96 -14.43 7.12 9.66
N VAL A 97 -14.38 6.75 10.93
CA VAL A 97 -15.50 6.08 11.62
C VAL A 97 -16.36 7.13 12.30
N LYS A 98 -17.63 7.17 11.91
CA LYS A 98 -18.63 8.09 12.43
C LYS A 98 -19.39 7.40 13.55
N PHE A 99 -19.05 7.77 14.76
CA PHE A 99 -19.79 7.39 15.96
C PHE A 99 -20.86 8.44 16.24
N GLU A 100 -22.05 7.99 16.65
CA GLU A 100 -23.00 8.89 17.30
C GLU A 100 -22.66 8.95 18.78
N THR A 101 -22.58 10.17 19.33
CA THR A 101 -22.25 10.38 20.74
C THR A 101 -23.52 10.66 21.52
N ASP A 102 -23.66 10.05 22.68
CA ASP A 102 -24.69 10.42 23.63
C ASP A 102 -24.37 11.78 24.28
N ALA A 103 -25.37 12.65 24.39
CA ALA A 103 -25.20 14.01 24.89
C ALA A 103 -24.84 14.03 26.38
N ASP A 104 -25.37 13.09 27.14
CA ASP A 104 -25.24 13.05 28.60
C ASP A 104 -23.95 12.36 29.03
N THR A 105 -23.63 11.22 28.42
CA THR A 105 -22.51 10.36 28.85
C THR A 105 -21.24 10.52 28.01
N LYS A 106 -21.30 11.26 26.90
CA LYS A 106 -20.23 11.34 25.87
C LYS A 106 -19.77 9.97 25.36
N ALA A 107 -20.52 8.91 25.64
CA ALA A 107 -20.23 7.56 25.18
C ALA A 107 -20.70 7.41 23.74
N TRP A 108 -20.01 6.56 22.98
CA TRP A 108 -20.44 6.19 21.65
C TRP A 108 -21.65 5.27 21.74
N LYS A 109 -22.65 5.52 20.90
CA LYS A 109 -23.90 4.74 20.84
C LYS A 109 -24.22 4.32 19.42
N CYS A 110 -24.94 3.22 19.30
CA CYS A 110 -25.49 2.75 18.04
C CYS A 110 -26.66 3.64 17.63
N PRO A 111 -26.70 4.19 16.40
CA PRO A 111 -27.79 5.05 15.94
C PRO A 111 -29.14 4.33 15.82
N VAL A 112 -29.14 2.99 15.73
CA VAL A 112 -30.34 2.17 15.51
C VAL A 112 -30.84 1.56 16.82
N THR A 113 -29.95 0.90 17.58
CA THR A 113 -30.35 0.20 18.81
C THR A 113 -30.22 1.06 20.06
N GLY A 114 -29.49 2.18 20.00
CA GLY A 114 -29.18 2.99 21.18
C GLY A 114 -28.15 2.37 22.13
N ASP A 115 -27.69 1.14 21.85
CA ASP A 115 -26.71 0.46 22.69
C ASP A 115 -25.37 1.20 22.71
N LYS A 116 -24.70 1.19 23.86
CA LYS A 116 -23.35 1.73 24.00
C LYS A 116 -22.37 0.90 23.16
N LEU A 117 -21.62 1.57 22.30
CA LEU A 117 -20.51 1.01 21.53
C LEU A 117 -19.23 1.16 22.36
N GLY A 118 -18.58 0.05 22.68
CA GLY A 118 -17.45 0.03 23.59
C GLY A 118 -16.92 -1.37 23.91
N ALA A 119 -16.04 -1.45 24.90
CA ALA A 119 -15.57 -2.71 25.44
C ALA A 119 -16.73 -3.60 25.91
N GLY A 120 -16.63 -4.90 25.65
CA GLY A 120 -17.69 -5.88 25.91
C GLY A 120 -18.81 -5.93 24.86
N SER A 121 -18.99 -4.89 24.05
CA SER A 121 -19.96 -4.87 22.95
C SER A 121 -19.30 -5.23 21.61
N LYS A 122 -20.02 -5.96 20.74
CA LYS A 122 -19.56 -6.21 19.37
C LYS A 122 -20.02 -5.05 18.49
N ALA A 123 -19.11 -4.15 18.16
CA ALA A 123 -19.37 -3.01 17.30
C ALA A 123 -18.73 -3.21 15.92
N VAL A 124 -19.33 -2.60 14.91
CA VAL A 124 -18.99 -2.81 13.50
C VAL A 124 -19.22 -1.50 12.75
N TYR A 125 -18.39 -1.19 11.76
CA TYR A 125 -18.66 -0.09 10.83
C TYR A 125 -18.73 -0.59 9.39
N ILE A 126 -19.38 0.21 8.55
CA ILE A 126 -19.60 -0.09 7.14
C ILE A 126 -18.66 0.75 6.28
N VAL A 127 -17.99 0.11 5.32
CA VAL A 127 -17.20 0.79 4.28
C VAL A 127 -18.04 0.90 3.01
N PRO A 128 -18.02 2.06 2.29
CA PRO A 128 -17.12 3.20 2.46
C PRO A 128 -17.66 4.33 3.36
N CYS A 129 -18.88 4.23 3.89
CA CYS A 129 -19.56 5.36 4.52
C CYS A 129 -19.04 5.71 5.94
N GLY A 130 -18.47 4.74 6.66
CA GLY A 130 -17.86 4.90 7.96
C GLY A 130 -18.83 4.88 9.14
N HIS A 131 -20.14 4.70 8.94
CA HIS A 131 -21.09 4.66 10.07
C HIS A 131 -20.90 3.42 10.92
N ALA A 132 -20.86 3.61 12.24
CA ALA A 132 -20.71 2.55 13.24
C ALA A 132 -22.07 2.11 13.80
N PHE A 133 -22.23 0.80 13.98
CA PHE A 133 -23.43 0.14 14.50
C PHE A 133 -23.05 -0.98 15.46
N SER A 134 -24.04 -1.46 16.22
CA SER A 134 -23.92 -2.73 16.94
C SER A 134 -23.98 -3.90 15.94
N ALA A 135 -23.24 -4.98 16.22
CA ALA A 135 -23.24 -6.17 15.36
C ALA A 135 -24.62 -6.83 15.28
N SER A 136 -25.45 -6.69 16.31
CA SER A 136 -26.83 -7.19 16.32
C SER A 136 -27.71 -6.42 15.30
N ALA A 137 -27.60 -5.10 15.26
CA ALA A 137 -28.37 -4.26 14.33
C ALA A 137 -28.14 -4.65 12.86
N ILE A 138 -26.88 -4.84 12.46
CA ILE A 138 -26.55 -5.21 11.08
C ILE A 138 -27.04 -6.63 10.73
N LYS A 139 -27.00 -7.56 11.70
CA LYS A 139 -27.44 -8.94 11.48
C LYS A 139 -28.96 -9.04 11.30
N GLU A 140 -29.72 -8.26 12.05
CA GLU A 140 -31.19 -8.29 11.99
C GLU A 140 -31.72 -7.65 10.71
N VAL A 141 -31.10 -6.56 10.25
CA VAL A 141 -31.63 -5.81 9.11
C VAL A 141 -31.20 -6.39 7.77
N SER A 142 -30.13 -7.20 7.71
CA SER A 142 -29.66 -7.97 6.53
C SER A 142 -29.70 -7.25 5.17
N GLY A 143 -29.68 -5.91 5.17
CA GLY A 143 -29.80 -5.10 3.95
C GLY A 143 -28.44 -4.71 3.39
N GLU A 144 -28.33 -4.58 2.07
CA GLU A 144 -27.11 -4.15 1.37
C GLU A 144 -26.91 -2.62 1.38
N LYS A 145 -27.67 -1.89 2.21
CA LYS A 145 -27.66 -0.42 2.30
C LYS A 145 -27.50 0.05 3.74
N CYS A 146 -26.67 1.07 3.94
CA CYS A 146 -26.37 1.64 5.25
C CYS A 146 -27.59 2.34 5.85
N LEU A 147 -27.91 2.04 7.12
CA LEU A 147 -29.13 2.53 7.79
C LEU A 147 -29.14 4.03 8.10
N THR A 148 -28.01 4.72 7.94
CA THR A 148 -27.88 6.16 8.24
C THR A 148 -27.77 7.01 6.98
N CYS A 149 -27.26 6.46 5.88
CA CYS A 149 -26.94 7.24 4.68
C CYS A 149 -27.29 6.55 3.36
N ASP A 150 -27.95 5.39 3.42
CA ASP A 150 -28.38 4.57 2.29
C ASP A 150 -27.27 4.15 1.31
N ALA A 151 -26.01 4.33 1.70
CA ALA A 151 -24.86 3.91 0.90
C ALA A 151 -24.84 2.38 0.75
N GLU A 152 -24.67 1.91 -0.48
CA GLU A 152 -24.56 0.50 -0.80
C GLU A 152 -23.23 -0.07 -0.31
N TYR A 153 -23.29 -1.28 0.24
CA TYR A 153 -22.12 -1.99 0.74
C TYR A 153 -22.26 -3.50 0.54
N ALA A 154 -21.14 -4.18 0.30
CA ALA A 154 -21.15 -5.64 0.24
C ALA A 154 -21.05 -6.24 1.66
N SER A 155 -21.51 -7.48 1.86
CA SER A 155 -21.41 -8.16 3.16
C SER A 155 -19.96 -8.30 3.67
N ASN A 156 -18.98 -8.24 2.76
CA ASN A 156 -17.56 -8.23 3.12
C ASN A 156 -17.10 -6.87 3.68
N ASP A 157 -17.76 -5.76 3.36
CA ASP A 157 -17.39 -4.39 3.76
C ASP A 157 -17.91 -3.98 5.14
N ILE A 158 -18.43 -4.95 5.86
CA ILE A 158 -18.75 -4.91 7.28
C ILE A 158 -17.45 -5.18 8.06
N ILE A 159 -16.94 -4.23 8.85
CA ILE A 159 -15.70 -4.39 9.63
C ILE A 159 -15.96 -4.30 11.13
N PRO A 160 -15.75 -5.40 11.88
CA PRO A 160 -15.73 -5.40 13.34
C PRO A 160 -14.63 -4.48 13.88
N ILE A 161 -14.99 -3.67 14.86
CA ILE A 161 -14.08 -2.76 15.55
C ILE A 161 -13.43 -3.51 16.70
N ASN A 162 -12.09 -3.49 16.78
CA ASN A 162 -11.31 -4.07 17.88
C ASN A 162 -11.79 -5.49 18.29
N SER A 163 -12.09 -6.36 17.32
CA SER A 163 -12.56 -7.72 17.62
C SER A 163 -11.41 -8.61 18.09
N LEU A 164 -11.64 -9.32 19.20
CA LEU A 164 -10.72 -10.32 19.75
C LEU A 164 -10.98 -11.72 19.18
N VAL A 165 -12.02 -11.88 18.35
CA VAL A 165 -12.41 -13.19 17.83
C VAL A 165 -11.53 -13.54 16.62
N ASP A 166 -10.84 -14.67 16.71
CA ASP A 166 -9.93 -15.14 15.66
C ASP A 166 -10.60 -15.27 14.28
N THR A 167 -11.89 -15.63 14.24
CA THR A 167 -12.65 -15.72 12.99
C THR A 167 -12.80 -14.37 12.29
N ASP A 168 -13.02 -13.31 13.07
CA ASP A 168 -13.17 -11.95 12.52
C ASP A 168 -11.82 -11.43 12.02
N ILE A 169 -10.75 -11.69 12.78
CA ILE A 169 -9.38 -11.34 12.41
C ILE A 169 -8.97 -12.05 11.12
N ALA A 170 -9.23 -13.36 11.02
CA ALA A 170 -8.96 -14.14 9.82
C ALA A 170 -9.74 -13.60 8.61
N ARG A 171 -11.03 -13.30 8.78
CA ARG A 171 -11.89 -12.71 7.73
C ARG A 171 -11.37 -11.35 7.27
N LEU A 172 -11.00 -10.46 8.18
CA LEU A 172 -10.44 -9.15 7.85
C LEU A 172 -9.10 -9.27 7.12
N SER A 173 -8.25 -10.23 7.54
CA SER A 173 -6.98 -10.51 6.86
C SER A 173 -7.18 -11.02 5.43
N LEU A 174 -8.19 -11.86 5.20
CA LEU A 174 -8.55 -12.36 3.87
C LEU A 174 -9.08 -11.20 3.00
N ARG A 175 -10.00 -10.39 3.54
CA ARG A 175 -10.52 -9.21 2.86
C ARG A 175 -9.40 -8.25 2.43
N ALA A 176 -8.46 -7.94 3.32
CA ALA A 176 -7.34 -7.06 3.01
C ALA A 176 -6.50 -7.58 1.83
N LYS A 177 -6.23 -8.90 1.79
CA LYS A 177 -5.52 -9.55 0.67
C LYS A 177 -6.34 -9.47 -0.63
N THR A 178 -7.63 -9.75 -0.58
CA THR A 178 -8.51 -9.67 -1.75
C THR A 178 -8.59 -8.24 -2.31
N LEU A 179 -8.67 -7.22 -1.45
CA LEU A 179 -8.66 -5.82 -1.89
C LEU A 179 -7.32 -5.44 -2.53
N GLN A 180 -6.21 -5.91 -1.96
CA GLN A 180 -4.87 -5.71 -2.53
C GLN A 180 -4.73 -6.39 -3.91
N GLU A 181 -5.32 -7.57 -4.10
CA GLU A 181 -5.41 -8.26 -5.40
C GLU A 181 -6.32 -7.54 -6.39
N LYS A 182 -7.36 -6.85 -5.92
CA LYS A 182 -8.18 -5.97 -6.77
C LYS A 182 -7.53 -4.59 -7.00
N GLY A 183 -6.44 -4.29 -6.30
CA GLY A 183 -5.76 -3.00 -6.37
C GLY A 183 -6.57 -1.85 -5.73
N LEU A 184 -7.44 -2.20 -4.78
CA LEU A 184 -8.25 -1.30 -3.97
C LEU A 184 -7.64 -1.17 -2.58
N ALA A 185 -7.76 0.02 -2.00
CA ALA A 185 -7.42 0.28 -0.61
C ALA A 185 -8.59 -0.12 0.30
N HIS A 186 -8.39 -0.03 1.62
CA HIS A 186 -9.43 -0.29 2.61
C HIS A 186 -10.71 0.53 2.38
N SER A 187 -10.55 1.81 1.99
CA SER A 187 -11.66 2.71 1.64
C SER A 187 -12.35 2.40 0.30
N LEU A 188 -12.08 1.24 -0.32
CA LEU A 188 -12.54 0.84 -1.66
C LEU A 188 -12.08 1.77 -2.79
N LYS A 189 -11.15 2.69 -2.51
CA LYS A 189 -10.56 3.59 -3.50
C LYS A 189 -9.41 2.90 -4.21
N LYS A 190 -9.24 3.17 -5.51
CA LYS A 190 -8.13 2.61 -6.30
C LYS A 190 -6.78 3.12 -5.81
N VAL A 191 -5.85 2.19 -5.61
CA VAL A 191 -4.45 2.50 -5.27
C VAL A 191 -3.73 2.95 -6.54
N SER A 192 -3.06 4.10 -6.48
CA SER A 192 -2.24 4.61 -7.59
C SER A 192 -1.05 3.68 -7.80
N GLY A 193 -1.05 2.92 -8.90
CA GLY A 193 0.01 1.97 -9.25
C GLY A 193 -0.48 0.58 -9.68
N SER A 194 -1.70 0.17 -9.31
CA SER A 194 -2.25 -1.15 -9.67
C SER A 194 -2.69 -1.28 -11.13
N GLY A 195 -2.76 -0.17 -11.87
CA GLY A 195 -3.32 -0.10 -13.23
C GLY A 195 -2.44 -0.63 -14.37
N LYS A 196 -1.15 -0.92 -14.17
CA LYS A 196 -0.24 -1.28 -15.27
C LYS A 196 -0.07 -2.78 -15.54
N LYS A 197 -0.51 -3.68 -14.65
CA LYS A 197 -0.27 -5.13 -14.78
C LYS A 197 -1.51 -6.01 -14.93
N ARG A 198 -2.73 -5.48 -14.75
CA ARG A 198 -3.97 -6.29 -14.67
C ARG A 198 -5.04 -6.01 -15.74
N LYS A 199 -4.78 -5.21 -16.78
CA LYS A 199 -5.71 -5.04 -17.91
C LYS A 199 -5.36 -5.97 -19.09
N LYS A 200 -5.28 -7.29 -18.85
CA LYS A 200 -5.22 -8.28 -19.94
C LYS A 200 -5.82 -9.66 -19.59
N ARG A 201 -6.65 -9.76 -18.54
CA ARG A 201 -7.26 -11.04 -18.18
C ARG A 201 -8.54 -10.84 -17.39
N ASP A 202 -9.51 -10.14 -17.99
CA ASP A 202 -10.92 -10.37 -17.65
C ASP A 202 -11.81 -9.73 -18.72
N GLU A 203 -11.87 -10.36 -19.88
CA GLU A 203 -13.04 -10.34 -20.76
C GLU A 203 -13.13 -11.76 -21.29
N GLN A 204 -14.33 -12.35 -21.20
CA GLN A 204 -14.76 -13.65 -21.72
C GLN A 204 -14.95 -14.76 -20.66
N VAL A 205 -16.13 -14.74 -20.01
CA VAL A 205 -16.85 -15.98 -19.65
C VAL A 205 -18.36 -15.74 -19.82
N VAL A 206 -18.95 -16.29 -20.89
CA VAL A 206 -20.36 -16.70 -20.97
C VAL A 206 -20.46 -17.90 -21.91
N GLU A 207 -21.03 -18.99 -21.35
CA GLU A 207 -21.75 -20.13 -21.99
C GLU A 207 -20.98 -21.04 -22.99
N ALA A 208 -21.17 -22.35 -23.10
CA ALA A 208 -21.87 -23.41 -22.37
C ALA A 208 -21.44 -24.78 -23.00
N GLU A 209 -21.47 -25.84 -22.20
CA GLU A 209 -21.71 -27.27 -22.53
C GLU A 209 -20.83 -28.14 -23.47
N ASN A 210 -20.28 -29.19 -22.83
CA ASN A 210 -20.23 -30.64 -23.18
C ASN A 210 -19.48 -31.18 -24.42
N GLY A 211 -18.63 -32.20 -24.17
CA GLY A 211 -18.23 -33.18 -25.20
C GLY A 211 -16.77 -33.66 -25.14
N SER A 212 -16.58 -34.87 -24.62
CA SER A 212 -15.36 -35.67 -24.45
C SER A 212 -14.43 -35.85 -25.67
N LYS A 213 -13.10 -35.90 -25.42
CA LYS A 213 -12.20 -37.08 -25.57
C LYS A 213 -10.69 -36.70 -25.63
N GLU A 214 -9.97 -37.28 -24.67
CA GLU A 214 -8.68 -38.01 -24.75
C GLU A 214 -7.37 -37.42 -25.31
N ALA A 215 -6.31 -37.64 -24.48
CA ALA A 215 -4.90 -37.88 -24.82
C ALA A 215 -4.08 -36.70 -25.41
N THR A 216 -2.84 -36.37 -25.01
CA THR A 216 -1.77 -37.14 -24.35
C THR A 216 -0.62 -36.20 -23.93
N SER A 217 -0.15 -36.36 -22.70
CA SER A 217 1.26 -36.53 -22.28
C SER A 217 2.33 -35.40 -22.34
N LYS A 218 3.09 -35.39 -21.23
CA LYS A 218 4.50 -34.95 -20.97
C LYS A 218 4.70 -33.49 -20.54
N ALA A 219 4.95 -33.20 -19.26
CA ALA A 219 6.23 -33.35 -18.52
C ALA A 219 7.37 -32.59 -19.25
N SER A 220 8.13 -31.66 -18.67
CA SER A 220 8.72 -31.60 -17.32
C SER A 220 9.43 -30.24 -17.12
N THR A 221 9.41 -29.68 -15.90
CA THR A 221 10.44 -28.77 -15.34
C THR A 221 11.74 -29.53 -15.05
N PRO A 222 12.88 -28.95 -14.57
CA PRO A 222 13.34 -27.55 -14.43
C PRO A 222 14.73 -27.33 -15.13
N ALA A 223 15.36 -26.16 -15.16
CA ALA A 223 16.44 -25.79 -14.23
C ALA A 223 17.11 -24.46 -14.63
N ARG A 224 17.76 -23.86 -13.62
CA ARG A 224 18.52 -22.61 -13.57
C ARG A 224 19.86 -22.68 -14.31
N GLU A 225 20.37 -21.53 -14.77
CA GLU A 225 21.64 -20.88 -14.35
C GLU A 225 22.14 -19.85 -15.39
N GLU A 226 23.20 -19.15 -15.01
CA GLU A 226 23.42 -17.71 -15.05
C GLU A 226 24.15 -17.13 -16.28
N ALA A 227 24.11 -15.79 -16.34
CA ALA A 227 25.06 -14.81 -16.88
C ALA A 227 26.25 -15.28 -17.77
N ASN A 228 26.39 -14.70 -18.97
CA ASN A 228 27.15 -13.47 -19.27
C ASN A 228 27.29 -13.30 -20.80
N GLY A 229 27.38 -12.06 -21.28
CA GLY A 229 27.08 -11.69 -22.66
C GLY A 229 28.16 -11.95 -23.72
N ASN A 230 27.73 -12.13 -24.97
CA ASN A 230 28.05 -11.21 -26.07
C ASN A 230 27.05 -11.43 -27.23
N GLY A 231 26.74 -10.37 -27.97
CA GLY A 231 25.48 -10.20 -28.67
C GLY A 231 25.22 -11.10 -29.88
N ASN A 232 24.07 -11.77 -29.86
CA ASN A 232 23.11 -11.79 -30.97
C ASN A 232 21.71 -12.17 -30.44
N GLY A 233 21.05 -11.22 -29.78
CA GLY A 233 19.77 -11.43 -29.10
C GLY A 233 18.60 -11.52 -30.08
N LYS A 234 18.25 -12.73 -30.52
CA LYS A 234 17.00 -12.98 -31.22
C LYS A 234 15.83 -12.75 -30.25
N ILE A 235 15.11 -11.64 -30.44
CA ILE A 235 13.95 -11.27 -29.63
C ILE A 235 12.80 -12.23 -29.98
N ASN A 236 12.47 -13.15 -29.07
CA ASN A 236 11.45 -14.18 -29.31
C ASN A 236 10.00 -13.68 -29.17
N ASN A 237 9.79 -12.41 -28.80
CA ASN A 237 8.47 -11.79 -28.70
C ASN A 237 8.21 -10.89 -29.94
N SER A 238 7.20 -11.24 -30.75
CA SER A 238 6.94 -10.62 -32.06
C SER A 238 6.60 -9.13 -31.96
N ALA A 239 5.94 -8.71 -30.89
CA ALA A 239 5.60 -7.30 -30.64
C ALA A 239 6.86 -6.47 -30.35
N THR A 240 7.82 -7.03 -29.59
CA THR A 240 9.10 -6.35 -29.33
C THR A 240 10.03 -6.41 -30.53
N ALA A 241 10.00 -7.47 -31.34
CA ALA A 241 10.80 -7.56 -32.56
C ALA A 241 10.37 -6.52 -33.60
N SER A 242 9.05 -6.34 -33.80
CA SER A 242 8.51 -5.36 -34.74
C SER A 242 8.78 -3.91 -34.30
N LEU A 243 8.70 -3.60 -33.00
CA LEU A 243 9.06 -2.29 -32.48
C LEU A 243 10.56 -1.99 -32.66
N THR A 244 11.44 -2.94 -32.33
CA THR A 244 12.88 -2.78 -32.51
C THR A 244 13.26 -2.60 -33.98
N ALA A 245 12.64 -3.37 -34.89
CA ALA A 245 12.83 -3.21 -36.33
C ALA A 245 12.40 -1.81 -36.81
N LYS A 246 11.24 -1.32 -36.34
CA LYS A 246 10.73 0.00 -36.72
C LYS A 246 11.61 1.14 -36.22
N VAL A 247 12.15 1.02 -35.00
CA VAL A 247 13.08 2.00 -34.42
C VAL A 247 14.42 2.01 -35.17
N MET A 248 14.98 0.84 -35.49
CA MET A 248 16.20 0.77 -36.30
C MET A 248 15.99 1.39 -37.68
N GLN A 249 14.88 1.08 -38.35
CA GLN A 249 14.57 1.62 -39.67
C GLN A 249 14.39 3.14 -39.64
N GLN A 250 13.79 3.68 -38.57
CA GLN A 250 13.65 5.12 -38.37
C GLN A 250 14.99 5.81 -38.07
N GLN A 251 15.89 5.15 -37.33
CA GLN A 251 17.25 5.65 -37.09
C GLN A 251 18.08 5.64 -38.37
N GLU A 252 18.00 4.58 -39.18
CA GLU A 252 18.69 4.51 -40.47
C GLU A 252 18.18 5.55 -41.47
N ALA A 253 16.86 5.74 -41.57
CA ALA A 253 16.27 6.78 -42.40
C ALA A 253 16.71 8.18 -41.95
N SER A 254 16.80 8.40 -40.63
CA SER A 254 17.28 9.67 -40.06
C SER A 254 18.77 9.90 -40.33
N LYS A 255 19.59 8.84 -40.31
CA LYS A 255 21.01 8.90 -40.68
C LYS A 255 21.18 9.20 -42.18
N LYS A 256 20.42 8.53 -43.06
CA LYS A 256 20.46 8.79 -44.51
C LYS A 256 20.07 10.24 -44.83
N ARG A 257 18.98 10.76 -44.23
CA ARG A 257 18.57 12.17 -44.39
C ARG A 257 19.63 13.18 -43.95
N LYS A 258 20.47 12.84 -42.97
CA LYS A 258 21.59 13.69 -42.55
C LYS A 258 22.79 13.63 -43.51
N MET A 259 22.97 12.51 -44.23
CA MET A 259 24.04 12.30 -45.20
C MET A 259 23.70 12.80 -46.62
N ASP A 260 22.40 12.91 -46.94
CA ASP A 260 21.89 13.38 -48.24
C ASP A 260 21.71 14.91 -48.32
N ASN A 261 22.09 15.64 -47.28
CA ASN A 261 21.98 17.09 -47.25
C ASN A 261 23.31 17.71 -47.71
N ASP A 262 23.33 18.29 -48.91
CA ASP A 262 24.56 18.81 -49.56
C ASP A 262 25.29 19.86 -48.72
N ASN A 263 24.55 20.65 -47.93
CA ASN A 263 25.11 21.62 -46.98
C ASN A 263 25.90 21.00 -45.83
N VAL A 264 25.60 19.76 -45.45
CA VAL A 264 26.25 19.06 -44.35
C VAL A 264 27.41 18.21 -44.89
N LYS A 265 27.31 17.77 -46.14
CA LYS A 265 28.36 17.02 -46.85
C LYS A 265 29.61 17.87 -47.07
N SER A 266 29.46 19.17 -47.35
CA SER A 266 30.57 20.13 -47.50
C SER A 266 31.28 20.49 -46.19
N LEU A 267 30.64 20.28 -45.04
CA LEU A 267 31.23 20.51 -43.72
C LEU A 267 32.08 19.33 -43.22
N PHE A 268 31.86 18.12 -43.76
CA PHE A 268 32.50 16.89 -43.27
C PHE A 268 33.20 16.06 -44.36
N SER A 269 33.21 16.49 -45.63
CA SER A 269 34.12 15.93 -46.63
C SER A 269 35.55 16.35 -46.30
N ASN A 270 36.37 15.36 -45.95
CA ASN A 270 37.80 15.50 -45.69
C ASN A 270 38.49 16.39 -46.73
N ARG A 271 39.23 17.37 -46.23
CA ARG A 271 40.31 18.04 -46.96
C ARG A 271 41.20 16.98 -47.61
N ASP A 272 41.44 17.12 -48.91
CA ASP A 272 42.34 16.28 -49.70
C ASP A 272 43.62 15.92 -48.93
N GLN A 273 43.81 14.62 -48.67
CA GLN A 273 45.06 14.05 -48.14
C GLN A 273 46.15 13.93 -49.22
N SER A 274 46.14 14.78 -50.25
CA SER A 274 47.10 14.75 -51.36
C SER A 274 47.95 16.02 -51.49
N ALA A 275 47.78 17.02 -50.61
CA ALA A 275 48.67 18.19 -50.56
C ALA A 275 49.66 18.06 -49.38
N SER A 276 50.95 18.07 -49.67
CA SER A 276 52.01 17.98 -48.67
C SER A 276 51.99 19.16 -47.69
N LEU A 277 52.18 18.86 -46.41
CA LEU A 277 52.22 19.82 -45.30
C LEU A 277 53.42 20.77 -45.45
N GLY A 278 53.19 21.92 -46.08
CA GLY A 278 54.08 23.08 -45.99
C GLY A 278 53.75 23.91 -44.75
N ASN A 279 54.62 23.83 -43.73
CA ASN A 279 54.80 24.74 -42.58
C ASN A 279 53.62 25.64 -42.17
N SER A 280 52.84 25.20 -41.18
CA SER A 280 51.93 26.08 -40.43
C SER A 280 52.63 26.65 -39.19
N ALA A 281 53.45 27.68 -39.37
CA ALA A 281 53.94 28.54 -38.30
C ALA A 281 53.46 29.97 -38.59
N GLY A 282 52.33 30.38 -38.01
CA GLY A 282 51.85 31.76 -38.21
C GLY A 282 50.40 32.06 -37.84
N PHE A 283 49.66 31.13 -37.25
CA PHE A 283 48.26 31.40 -36.87
C PHE A 283 48.11 32.18 -35.54
N MET A 284 49.15 32.24 -34.71
CA MET A 284 49.07 32.86 -33.37
C MET A 284 49.82 34.20 -33.24
N THR A 285 50.36 34.77 -34.34
CA THR A 285 51.18 35.99 -34.32
C THR A 285 50.75 37.05 -35.34
N ARG A 286 49.44 37.28 -35.48
CA ARG A 286 48.94 38.51 -36.11
C ARG A 286 48.21 39.36 -35.06
N GLY A 287 49.01 40.11 -34.31
CA GLY A 287 48.54 41.22 -33.49
C GLY A 287 48.01 42.36 -34.36
N PHE A 288 47.12 43.14 -33.75
CA PHE A 288 46.44 44.30 -34.32
C PHE A 288 47.44 45.34 -34.88
N SER A 289 47.39 45.64 -36.18
CA SER A 289 48.08 46.80 -36.76
C SER A 289 47.15 48.00 -36.74
N MET A 290 47.39 48.92 -35.82
CA MET A 290 46.76 50.25 -35.77
C MET A 290 47.14 51.05 -37.03
N ALA A 291 46.14 51.54 -37.77
CA ALA A 291 46.34 52.46 -38.87
C ALA A 291 46.82 53.82 -38.34
N GLY A 292 48.13 54.06 -38.41
CA GLY A 292 48.73 55.37 -38.23
C GLY A 292 48.52 56.22 -39.48
N GLY A 293 47.70 57.27 -39.36
CA GLY A 293 47.55 58.27 -40.42
C GLY A 293 48.82 59.08 -40.65
N LYS A 294 48.98 59.59 -41.87
CA LYS A 294 49.63 60.87 -42.16
C LYS A 294 49.33 61.32 -43.59
N ARG A 295 48.76 62.53 -43.64
CA ARG A 295 48.92 63.62 -44.62
C ARG A 295 48.44 63.39 -46.05
#